data_AF-A0A1B9GK49-F1
#
_entry.id   AF-A0A1B9GK49-F1
#
_cell.length_a   1.000
_cell.length_b   1.000
_cell.length_c   1.000
_cell.angle_alpha   90.00
_cell.angle_beta   90.00
_cell.angle_gamma   90.00
#
_symmetry.space_group_name_H-M   'P 1'
#
loop_
_entity.id
_entity.type
_entity.pdbx_description
1 polymer ?
#
loop_
_entity_poly.entity_id
_entity_poly.type
_entity_poly.pdbx_seq_one_letter_code
_entity_poly.pdbx_strand_id
1 'polypeptide(L)'
;MRPKPRKAKKSPISLDQSATRAQPSSSSSRPPVVSHRVTQSTIARFHTLLKQQARLKRKLECHGVHDGEREVQSVHSSLLAVEREMQQLGGLHAYQLASKLGQSRERGGDSSKILLGWLEEMGVRSTATGAGAKLRMLEIGALTPLNYASCSKWIENHPIDLNSQHPDIVQQDFFERPLPPGSTEAFDIISCSLVLNFVSTPTERGT
;
A
#
# COMPACT_ATOMS: atom_id res chain seq x y z
N MET A 1 2.82 24.08 -48.26
CA MET A 1 3.30 24.32 -46.88
C MET A 1 2.18 24.98 -46.09
N ARG A 2 1.61 24.30 -45.07
CA ARG A 2 0.53 24.86 -44.23
C ARG A 2 1.12 25.46 -42.94
N PRO A 3 0.72 26.68 -42.51
CA PRO A 3 1.29 27.33 -41.32
C PRO A 3 0.64 26.81 -40.02
N LYS A 4 1.42 26.76 -38.94
CA LYS A 4 1.01 26.34 -37.58
C LYS A 4 0.28 27.48 -36.84
N PRO A 5 -0.74 27.21 -36.01
CA PRO A 5 -1.40 28.24 -35.20
C PRO A 5 -0.59 28.62 -33.95
N ARG A 6 -0.51 29.92 -33.66
CA ARG A 6 0.15 30.51 -32.47
C ARG A 6 -0.78 30.46 -31.25
N LYS A 7 -0.24 30.12 -30.08
CA LYS A 7 -0.94 30.10 -28.79
C LYS A 7 -1.24 31.52 -28.30
N ALA A 8 -2.49 31.77 -27.87
CA ALA A 8 -2.91 33.03 -27.26
C ALA A 8 -2.42 33.15 -25.81
N LYS A 9 -1.82 34.29 -25.45
CA LYS A 9 -1.48 34.69 -24.08
C LYS A 9 -2.74 35.24 -23.39
N LYS A 10 -3.03 34.80 -22.16
CA LYS A 10 -4.06 35.38 -21.30
C LYS A 10 -3.43 36.47 -20.42
N SER A 11 -3.99 37.67 -20.48
CA SER A 11 -3.67 38.82 -19.63
C SER A 11 -4.43 38.77 -18.29
N PRO A 12 -3.93 39.44 -17.23
CA PRO A 12 -4.57 39.44 -15.91
C PRO A 12 -5.69 40.48 -15.86
N ILE A 13 -6.81 40.15 -15.19
CA ILE A 13 -7.92 41.07 -14.91
C ILE A 13 -7.83 41.44 -13.42
N SER A 14 -7.76 42.74 -13.14
CA SER A 14 -7.90 43.32 -11.80
C SER A 14 -9.29 43.95 -11.63
N LEU A 15 -9.93 43.55 -10.53
CA LEU A 15 -10.88 44.24 -9.61
C LEU A 15 -11.90 45.26 -10.13
N ASP A 16 -13.18 45.00 -9.83
CA ASP A 16 -14.11 46.05 -9.37
C ASP A 16 -15.12 45.50 -8.34
N GLN A 17 -15.45 46.32 -7.36
CA GLN A 17 -16.37 46.07 -6.25
C GLN A 17 -17.77 46.59 -6.62
N SER A 18 -18.80 45.74 -6.53
CA SER A 18 -20.15 46.21 -6.16
C SER A 18 -21.02 45.04 -5.68
N ALA A 19 -21.69 45.28 -4.56
CA ALA A 19 -22.52 44.33 -3.85
C ALA A 19 -23.89 44.18 -4.51
N THR A 20 -24.31 42.94 -4.79
CA THR A 20 -25.72 42.54 -4.71
C THR A 20 -25.84 41.07 -4.31
N ARG A 21 -26.79 40.84 -3.41
CA ARG A 21 -27.06 39.63 -2.65
C ARG A 21 -27.80 38.60 -3.50
N ALA A 22 -27.19 37.45 -3.73
CA ALA A 22 -27.85 36.21 -4.14
C ALA A 22 -27.07 34.99 -3.62
N GLN A 23 -27.78 34.11 -2.91
CA GLN A 23 -27.39 32.73 -2.56
C GLN A 23 -28.66 31.88 -2.75
N PRO A 24 -28.59 30.54 -2.94
CA PRO A 24 -27.41 29.69 -3.08
C PRO A 24 -27.45 28.83 -4.35
N SER A 25 -26.31 28.42 -4.90
CA SER A 25 -26.25 27.25 -5.78
C SER A 25 -25.25 26.24 -5.22
N SER A 26 -25.74 25.02 -5.15
CA SER A 26 -25.16 23.84 -4.52
C SER A 26 -23.73 23.57 -4.96
N SER A 27 -22.78 23.75 -4.03
CA SER A 27 -21.44 23.22 -4.19
C SER A 27 -21.51 21.69 -4.09
N SER A 28 -21.35 21.04 -5.23
CA SER A 28 -20.98 19.63 -5.34
C SER A 28 -19.84 19.34 -4.36
N SER A 29 -20.17 18.62 -3.28
CA SER A 29 -19.23 18.15 -2.27
C SER A 29 -18.37 17.02 -2.84
N ARG A 30 -17.49 17.34 -3.78
CA ARG A 30 -16.43 16.41 -4.18
C ARG A 30 -15.33 16.47 -3.12
N PRO A 31 -14.96 15.36 -2.47
CA PRO A 31 -13.91 15.37 -1.47
C PRO A 31 -12.60 15.84 -2.12
N PRO A 32 -11.73 16.54 -1.37
CA PRO A 32 -10.47 17.03 -1.90
C PRO A 32 -9.62 15.85 -2.38
N VAL A 33 -9.30 15.84 -3.67
CA VAL A 33 -8.47 14.79 -4.27
C VAL A 33 -7.02 15.03 -3.83
N VAL A 34 -6.52 14.19 -2.93
CA VAL A 34 -5.11 14.23 -2.50
C VAL A 34 -4.21 14.03 -3.72
N SER A 35 -3.27 14.94 -3.95
CA SER A 35 -2.40 14.89 -5.13
C SER A 35 -1.51 13.64 -5.13
N HIS A 36 -1.14 13.19 -6.33
CA HIS A 36 -0.24 12.04 -6.50
C HIS A 36 1.12 12.25 -5.80
N ARG A 37 1.68 13.47 -5.90
CA ARG A 37 2.96 13.82 -5.25
C ARG A 37 2.87 13.74 -3.73
N VAL A 38 1.77 14.22 -3.13
CA VAL A 38 1.56 14.14 -1.68
C VAL A 38 1.42 12.69 -1.23
N THR A 39 0.69 11.88 -2.00
CA THR A 39 0.52 10.44 -1.75
C THR A 39 1.87 9.72 -1.75
N GLN A 40 2.67 9.90 -2.82
CA GLN A 40 3.99 9.29 -2.92
C GLN A 40 4.97 9.78 -1.85
N SER A 41 4.96 11.08 -1.54
CA SER A 41 5.80 11.66 -0.48
C SER A 41 5.47 11.05 0.89
N THR A 42 4.17 10.88 1.18
CA THR A 42 3.70 10.25 2.42
C THR A 42 4.18 8.80 2.51
N ILE A 43 3.97 8.01 1.46
CA ILE A 43 4.42 6.60 1.39
C ILE A 43 5.95 6.52 1.60
N ALA A 44 6.72 7.31 0.85
CA ALA A 44 8.18 7.29 0.92
C ALA A 44 8.71 7.72 2.29
N ARG A 45 8.12 8.75 2.90
CA ARG A 45 8.51 9.21 4.24
C ARG A 45 8.19 8.15 5.29
N PHE A 46 7.01 7.54 5.22
CA PHE A 46 6.60 6.48 6.16
C PHE A 46 7.55 5.28 6.10
N HIS A 47 7.95 4.83 4.90
CA HIS A 47 8.96 3.77 4.76
C HIS A 47 10.32 4.15 5.34
N THR A 48 10.72 5.41 5.19
CA THR A 48 11.98 5.89 5.78
C THR A 48 11.93 5.82 7.30
N LEU A 49 10.81 6.26 7.89
CA LEU A 49 10.59 6.22 9.34
C LEU A 49 10.55 4.78 9.88
N LEU A 50 9.86 3.86 9.19
CA LEU A 50 9.84 2.44 9.57
C LEU A 50 11.25 1.82 9.58
N LYS A 51 12.06 2.10 8.56
CA LYS A 51 13.45 1.62 8.52
C LYS A 51 14.30 2.22 9.65
N GLN A 52 14.09 3.49 9.97
CA GLN A 52 14.78 4.15 11.08
C GLN A 52 14.35 3.56 12.43
N GLN A 53 13.06 3.35 12.65
CA GLN A 53 12.52 2.73 13.87
C GLN A 53 13.11 1.33 14.07
N ALA A 54 13.09 0.49 13.03
CA ALA A 54 13.67 -0.85 13.07
C ALA A 54 15.17 -0.87 13.40
N ARG A 55 15.94 0.09 12.86
CA ARG A 55 17.36 0.23 13.19
C ARG A 55 17.58 0.62 14.65
N LEU A 56 16.78 1.56 15.17
CA LEU A 56 16.87 2.02 16.55
C LEU A 56 16.46 0.93 17.55
N LYS A 57 15.39 0.17 17.26
CA LYS A 57 14.97 -0.99 18.07
C LYS A 57 16.08 -2.02 18.18
N ARG A 58 16.70 -2.40 17.06
CA ARG A 58 17.87 -3.30 17.08
C ARG A 58 19.05 -2.75 17.86
N LYS A 59 19.32 -1.45 17.77
CA LYS A 59 20.39 -0.84 18.58
C LYS A 59 20.11 -0.97 20.07
N LEU A 60 18.84 -0.94 20.47
CA LEU A 60 18.41 -1.16 21.85
C LEU A 60 18.53 -2.64 22.26
N GLU A 61 18.17 -3.58 21.36
CA GLU A 61 18.25 -5.02 21.59
C GLU A 61 19.69 -5.54 21.66
N CYS A 62 20.58 -5.01 20.81
CA CYS A 62 21.99 -5.37 20.77
C CYS A 62 22.86 -4.61 21.79
N HIS A 63 22.24 -3.79 22.65
CA HIS A 63 22.96 -2.99 23.64
C HIS A 63 23.69 -3.89 24.63
N GLY A 64 25.02 -3.74 24.72
CA GLY A 64 25.85 -4.49 25.66
C GLY A 64 25.83 -3.89 27.07
N VAL A 65 26.29 -4.64 28.08
CA VAL A 65 26.42 -4.17 29.48
C VAL A 65 27.37 -2.96 29.61
N HIS A 66 28.16 -2.66 28.58
CA HIS A 66 29.15 -1.57 28.54
C HIS A 66 28.70 -0.29 27.84
N ASP A 67 27.56 -0.29 27.16
CA ASP A 67 27.03 0.93 26.56
C ASP A 67 26.45 1.81 27.68
N GLY A 68 26.76 3.11 27.64
CA GLY A 68 26.41 4.03 28.73
C GLY A 68 24.91 4.33 28.76
N GLU A 69 24.32 4.50 29.94
CA GLU A 69 22.90 4.87 30.13
C GLU A 69 22.47 6.08 29.27
N ARG A 70 23.38 7.02 29.02
CA ARG A 70 23.16 8.17 28.13
C ARG A 70 22.90 7.78 26.66
N GLU A 71 23.53 6.71 26.17
CA GLU A 71 23.32 6.21 24.82
C GLU A 71 21.96 5.55 24.68
N VAL A 72 21.57 4.70 25.64
CA VAL A 72 20.21 4.13 25.72
C VAL A 72 19.16 5.22 25.69
N GLN A 73 19.33 6.23 26.55
CA GLN A 73 18.39 7.35 26.66
C GLN A 73 18.28 8.14 25.35
N SER A 74 19.39 8.31 24.63
CA SER A 74 19.43 8.97 23.33
C SER A 74 18.70 8.15 22.25
N VAL A 75 18.91 6.83 22.22
CA VAL A 75 18.20 5.92 21.29
C VAL A 75 16.70 5.93 21.57
N HIS A 76 16.30 5.86 22.84
CA HIS A 76 14.90 5.91 23.24
C HIS A 76 14.24 7.24 22.84
N SER A 77 14.93 8.37 23.08
CA SER A 77 14.45 9.69 22.67
C SER A 77 14.28 9.79 21.15
N SER A 78 15.17 9.17 20.39
CA SER A 78 15.08 9.10 18.92
C SER A 78 13.90 8.25 18.44
N LEU A 79 13.62 7.12 19.11
CA LEU A 79 12.44 6.29 18.83
C LEU A 79 11.15 7.09 19.03
N LEU A 80 11.02 7.80 20.14
CA LEU A 80 9.86 8.65 20.42
C LEU A 80 9.71 9.79 19.40
N ALA A 81 10.81 10.32 18.86
CA ALA A 81 10.75 11.32 17.80
C ALA A 81 10.21 10.72 16.49
N VAL A 82 10.70 9.53 16.10
CA VAL A 82 10.21 8.81 14.91
C VAL A 82 8.72 8.48 15.04
N GLU A 83 8.29 7.98 16.20
CA GLU A 83 6.89 7.63 16.44
C GLU A 83 5.98 8.86 16.39
N ARG A 84 6.39 9.97 17.00
CA ARG A 84 5.66 11.25 16.90
C ARG A 84 5.53 11.70 15.46
N GLU A 85 6.59 11.59 14.66
CA GLU A 85 6.53 11.98 13.26
C GLU A 85 5.58 11.08 12.46
N MET A 86 5.61 9.76 12.69
CA MET A 86 4.64 8.84 12.06
C MET A 86 3.20 9.20 12.41
N GLN A 87 2.93 9.60 13.66
CA GLN A 87 1.60 10.08 14.07
C GLN A 87 1.23 11.41 13.41
N GLN A 88 2.17 12.34 13.27
CA GLN A 88 1.95 13.61 12.55
C GLN A 88 1.64 13.41 11.07
N LEU A 89 2.13 12.33 10.45
CA LEU A 89 1.77 11.92 9.09
C LEU A 89 0.39 11.24 9.01
N GLY A 90 -0.34 11.13 10.13
CA GLY A 90 -1.65 10.49 10.22
C GLY A 90 -1.60 8.99 10.56
N GLY A 91 -0.43 8.50 10.99
CA GLY A 91 -0.24 7.14 11.46
C GLY A 91 -0.39 6.08 10.36
N LEU A 92 -0.51 4.81 10.80
CA LEU A 92 -0.59 3.66 9.90
C LEU A 92 -1.81 3.73 8.98
N HIS A 93 -2.94 4.23 9.48
CA HIS A 93 -4.16 4.39 8.69
C HIS A 93 -3.97 5.35 7.52
N ALA A 94 -3.37 6.53 7.74
CA ALA A 94 -3.08 7.47 6.64
C ALA A 94 -2.11 6.87 5.62
N TYR A 95 -1.13 6.10 6.09
CA TYR A 95 -0.23 5.35 5.21
C TYR A 95 -0.98 4.31 4.36
N GLN A 96 -1.85 3.48 4.96
CA GLN A 96 -2.63 2.48 4.23
C GLN A 96 -3.58 3.12 3.22
N LEU A 97 -4.24 4.23 3.58
CA LEU A 97 -5.05 5.01 2.64
C LEU A 97 -4.23 5.55 1.48
N ALA A 98 -3.05 6.12 1.76
CA ALA A 98 -2.14 6.61 0.73
C ALA A 98 -1.69 5.47 -0.19
N SER A 99 -1.35 4.30 0.36
CA SER A 99 -0.95 3.12 -0.39
C SER A 99 -2.06 2.60 -1.30
N LYS A 100 -3.30 2.50 -0.78
CA LYS A 100 -4.49 2.14 -1.56
C LYS A 100 -4.74 3.13 -2.71
N LEU A 101 -4.54 4.42 -2.46
CA LEU A 101 -4.64 5.45 -3.49
C LEU A 101 -3.50 5.37 -4.51
N GLY A 102 -2.30 5.01 -4.09
CA GLY A 102 -1.13 4.78 -4.95
C GLY A 102 -1.30 3.60 -5.90
N GLN A 103 -2.00 2.55 -5.46
CA GLN A 103 -2.35 1.38 -6.29
C GLN A 103 -3.44 1.65 -7.33
N SER A 104 -4.06 2.83 -7.33
CA SER A 104 -5.15 3.09 -8.28
C SER A 104 -4.66 2.95 -9.72
N ARG A 105 -5.55 2.52 -10.61
CA ARG A 105 -5.25 2.36 -12.05
C ARG A 105 -4.73 3.63 -12.70
N GLU A 106 -5.10 4.79 -12.16
CA GLU A 106 -4.68 6.12 -12.62
C GLU A 106 -3.29 6.53 -12.11
N ARG A 107 -2.72 5.80 -11.13
CA ARG A 107 -1.53 6.19 -10.37
C ARG A 107 -0.41 5.14 -10.33
N GLY A 108 -0.53 4.08 -11.14
CA GLY A 108 0.49 3.02 -11.27
C GLY A 108 -0.10 1.62 -11.36
N GLY A 109 -1.34 1.44 -10.89
CA GLY A 109 -1.98 0.13 -10.78
C GLY A 109 -1.37 -0.72 -9.69
N ASP A 110 -1.99 -1.87 -9.44
CA ASP A 110 -1.47 -2.88 -8.54
C ASP A 110 -0.69 -3.95 -9.33
N SER A 111 0.16 -4.70 -8.62
CA SER A 111 1.04 -5.72 -9.22
C SER A 111 0.30 -6.98 -9.70
N SER A 112 -1.01 -7.14 -9.43
CA SER A 112 -1.78 -8.31 -9.87
C SER A 112 -1.67 -8.55 -11.36
N LYS A 113 -1.65 -7.49 -12.17
CA LYS A 113 -1.57 -7.60 -13.63
C LYS A 113 -0.29 -8.28 -14.10
N ILE A 114 0.81 -8.07 -13.39
CA ILE A 114 2.09 -8.70 -13.71
C ILE A 114 2.03 -10.19 -13.38
N LEU A 115 1.54 -10.54 -12.19
CA LEU A 115 1.33 -11.94 -11.80
C LEU A 115 0.38 -12.66 -12.77
N LEU A 116 -0.74 -12.03 -13.12
CA LEU A 116 -1.72 -12.59 -14.04
C LEU A 116 -1.13 -12.78 -15.45
N GLY A 117 -0.29 -11.85 -15.91
CA GLY A 117 0.45 -12.00 -17.17
C GLY A 117 1.36 -13.24 -17.16
N TRP A 118 2.14 -13.43 -16.09
CA TRP A 118 2.99 -14.62 -15.96
C TRP A 118 2.19 -15.92 -15.90
N LEU A 119 1.06 -15.95 -15.17
CA LEU A 119 0.19 -17.13 -15.11
C LEU A 119 -0.42 -17.48 -16.48
N GLU A 120 -0.72 -16.48 -17.29
CA GLU A 120 -1.21 -16.68 -18.65
C GLU A 120 -0.10 -17.20 -19.58
N GLU A 121 1.10 -16.63 -19.51
CA GLU A 121 2.28 -17.06 -20.28
C GLU A 121 2.69 -18.51 -19.96
N MET A 122 2.56 -18.92 -18.69
CA MET A 122 2.82 -20.31 -18.25
C MET A 122 1.68 -21.28 -18.61
N GLY A 123 0.58 -20.81 -19.20
CA GLY A 123 -0.57 -21.65 -19.56
C GLY A 123 -1.41 -22.11 -18.36
N VAL A 124 -1.14 -21.60 -17.15
CA VAL A 124 -1.81 -22.00 -15.90
C VAL A 124 -3.31 -21.74 -15.96
N ARG A 125 -3.70 -20.60 -16.53
CA ARG A 125 -5.11 -20.25 -16.76
C ARG A 125 -5.83 -21.28 -17.63
N SER A 126 -5.21 -21.68 -18.74
CA SER A 126 -5.80 -22.63 -19.69
C SER A 126 -5.98 -24.01 -19.05
N THR A 127 -4.99 -24.45 -18.28
CA THR A 127 -5.05 -25.72 -17.53
C THR A 127 -6.16 -25.71 -16.49
N ALA A 128 -6.25 -24.65 -15.66
CA ALA A 128 -7.28 -24.53 -14.63
C ALA A 128 -8.69 -24.50 -15.23
N THR A 129 -8.90 -23.67 -16.27
CA THR A 129 -10.19 -23.56 -16.94
C THR A 129 -10.59 -24.84 -17.67
N GLY A 130 -9.63 -25.55 -18.28
CA GLY A 130 -9.87 -26.85 -18.92
C GLY A 130 -10.24 -27.97 -17.94
N ALA A 131 -9.72 -27.91 -16.70
CA ALA A 131 -10.07 -28.86 -15.64
C ALA A 131 -11.40 -28.52 -14.92
N GLY A 132 -11.99 -27.34 -15.20
CA GLY A 132 -13.22 -26.89 -14.55
C GLY A 132 -13.05 -26.53 -13.06
N ALA A 133 -11.81 -26.40 -12.58
CA ALA A 133 -11.49 -26.09 -11.19
C ALA A 133 -10.89 -24.68 -11.07
N LYS A 134 -11.15 -24.01 -9.93
CA LYS A 134 -10.50 -22.74 -9.60
C LYS A 134 -9.19 -23.00 -8.87
N LEU A 135 -8.17 -22.21 -9.19
CA LEU A 135 -6.92 -22.20 -8.45
C LEU A 135 -7.09 -21.44 -7.15
N ARG A 136 -6.63 -22.01 -6.06
CA ARG A 136 -6.62 -21.38 -4.75
C ARG A 136 -5.42 -20.47 -4.67
N MET A 137 -5.67 -19.21 -4.34
CA MET A 137 -4.62 -18.20 -4.24
C MET A 137 -4.63 -17.56 -2.85
N LEU A 138 -3.45 -17.46 -2.23
CA LEU A 138 -3.23 -16.65 -1.03
C LEU A 138 -2.63 -15.31 -1.45
N GLU A 139 -3.33 -14.21 -1.17
CA GLU A 139 -2.81 -12.86 -1.37
C GLU A 139 -2.40 -12.29 0.00
N ILE A 140 -1.10 -12.09 0.20
CA ILE A 140 -0.55 -11.58 1.45
C ILE A 140 -0.35 -10.06 1.32
N GLY A 141 -0.84 -9.29 2.29
CA GLY A 141 -0.72 -7.83 2.32
C GLY A 141 -1.75 -7.13 1.42
N ALA A 142 -2.95 -7.69 1.33
CA ALA A 142 -4.01 -7.17 0.48
C ALA A 142 -4.55 -5.82 1.02
N LEU A 143 -4.63 -4.80 0.17
CA LEU A 143 -5.25 -3.50 0.50
C LEU A 143 -6.71 -3.39 0.01
N THR A 144 -7.11 -4.31 -0.87
CA THR A 144 -8.45 -4.39 -1.46
C THR A 144 -8.72 -5.84 -1.85
N PRO A 145 -9.94 -6.37 -1.64
CA PRO A 145 -10.28 -7.73 -2.05
C PRO A 145 -10.45 -7.85 -3.58
N LEU A 146 -10.44 -6.73 -4.30
CA LEU A 146 -10.81 -6.67 -5.71
C LEU A 146 -9.63 -6.80 -6.69
N ASN A 147 -8.40 -6.96 -6.21
CA ASN A 147 -7.21 -7.05 -7.06
C ASN A 147 -7.34 -8.15 -8.13
N TYR A 148 -7.97 -9.28 -7.78
CA TYR A 148 -8.14 -10.43 -8.67
C TYR A 148 -9.59 -10.68 -9.08
N ALA A 149 -10.50 -9.71 -8.87
CA ALA A 149 -11.93 -9.89 -9.13
C ALA A 149 -12.23 -10.27 -10.60
N SER A 150 -11.46 -9.75 -11.55
CA SER A 150 -11.57 -10.09 -12.98
C SER A 150 -11.26 -11.56 -13.29
N CYS A 151 -10.57 -12.25 -12.38
CA CYS A 151 -10.14 -13.63 -12.53
C CYS A 151 -10.96 -14.62 -11.69
N SER A 152 -12.05 -14.18 -11.04
CA SER A 152 -12.92 -14.99 -10.18
C SER A 152 -13.51 -16.27 -10.81
N LYS A 153 -13.46 -16.38 -12.15
CA LYS A 153 -13.84 -17.59 -12.90
C LYS A 153 -12.85 -18.75 -12.76
N TRP A 154 -11.58 -18.45 -12.49
CA TRP A 154 -10.50 -19.44 -12.47
C TRP A 154 -9.52 -19.26 -11.30
N ILE A 155 -9.65 -18.19 -10.52
CA ILE A 155 -8.93 -17.96 -9.26
C ILE A 155 -9.94 -17.78 -8.13
N GLU A 156 -9.71 -18.47 -7.03
CA GLU A 156 -10.33 -18.24 -5.73
C GLU A 156 -9.31 -17.54 -4.82
N ASN A 157 -9.46 -16.22 -4.69
CA ASN A 157 -8.53 -15.39 -3.92
C ASN A 157 -8.87 -15.43 -2.42
N HIS A 158 -7.85 -15.64 -1.59
CA HIS A 158 -7.91 -15.61 -0.14
C HIS A 158 -7.00 -14.46 0.35
N PRO A 159 -7.51 -13.22 0.40
CA PRO A 159 -6.71 -12.07 0.80
C PRO A 159 -6.53 -12.00 2.32
N ILE A 160 -5.30 -11.80 2.76
CA ILE A 160 -4.93 -11.57 4.15
C ILE A 160 -4.12 -10.28 4.31
N ASP A 161 -4.22 -9.65 5.47
CA ASP A 161 -3.37 -8.53 5.86
C ASP A 161 -3.16 -8.50 7.38
N LEU A 162 -2.03 -7.97 7.85
CA LEU A 162 -1.76 -7.87 9.29
C LEU A 162 -2.67 -6.83 9.99
N ASN A 163 -3.07 -5.78 9.26
CA ASN A 163 -3.89 -4.68 9.77
C ASN A 163 -5.03 -4.38 8.79
N SER A 164 -5.89 -5.38 8.55
CA SER A 164 -6.94 -5.32 7.55
C SER A 164 -7.85 -4.09 7.71
N GLN A 165 -8.10 -3.41 6.60
CA GLN A 165 -8.99 -2.24 6.51
C GLN A 165 -10.29 -2.58 5.76
N HIS A 166 -10.57 -3.87 5.51
CA HIS A 166 -11.72 -4.31 4.73
C HIS A 166 -12.29 -5.63 5.27
N PRO A 167 -13.62 -5.78 5.44
CA PRO A 167 -14.22 -6.99 6.01
C PRO A 167 -13.92 -8.27 5.19
N ASP A 168 -13.81 -8.14 3.87
CA ASP A 168 -13.49 -9.27 2.99
C ASP A 168 -11.99 -9.61 2.95
N ILE A 169 -11.14 -8.95 3.74
CA ILE A 169 -9.71 -9.27 3.88
C ILE A 169 -9.49 -9.78 5.30
N VAL A 170 -8.99 -11.00 5.41
CA VAL A 170 -8.78 -11.64 6.71
C VAL A 170 -7.62 -10.97 7.43
N GLN A 171 -7.84 -10.49 8.65
CA GLN A 171 -6.75 -9.99 9.48
C GLN A 171 -5.99 -11.17 10.07
N GLN A 172 -4.75 -11.39 9.64
CA GLN A 172 -3.91 -12.51 10.06
C GLN A 172 -2.43 -12.20 9.85
N ASP A 173 -1.59 -12.62 10.81
CA ASP A 173 -0.14 -12.71 10.58
C ASP A 173 0.18 -13.95 9.74
N PHE A 174 0.83 -13.75 8.60
CA PHE A 174 1.25 -14.83 7.72
C PHE A 174 2.26 -15.77 8.39
N PHE A 175 3.16 -15.25 9.23
CA PHE A 175 4.19 -16.06 9.88
C PHE A 175 3.65 -16.94 11.00
N GLU A 176 2.46 -16.61 11.52
CA GLU A 176 1.74 -17.42 12.49
C GLU A 176 0.72 -18.36 11.83
N ARG A 177 0.57 -18.32 10.50
CA ARG A 177 -0.37 -19.18 9.80
C ARG A 177 0.12 -20.63 9.84
N PRO A 178 -0.71 -21.59 10.29
CA PRO A 178 -0.32 -22.99 10.29
C PRO A 178 -0.15 -23.50 8.85
N LEU A 179 0.72 -24.49 8.69
CA LEU A 179 0.85 -25.21 7.43
C LEU A 179 -0.49 -25.89 7.09
N PRO A 180 -0.87 -25.96 5.81
CA PRO A 180 -2.08 -26.65 5.41
C PRO A 180 -1.97 -28.14 5.82
N PRO A 181 -3.01 -28.72 6.44
CA PRO A 181 -2.99 -30.10 6.94
C PRO A 181 -2.96 -31.15 5.82
N GLY A 182 -3.23 -30.75 4.57
CA GLY A 182 -3.17 -31.61 3.40
C GLY A 182 -3.16 -30.81 2.10
N SER A 183 -2.96 -31.52 0.99
CA SER A 183 -2.87 -30.92 -0.35
C SER A 183 -4.14 -30.20 -0.79
N THR A 184 -5.31 -30.60 -0.29
CA THR A 184 -6.60 -29.96 -0.58
C THR A 184 -6.71 -28.56 0.02
N GLU A 185 -5.95 -28.27 1.08
CA GLU A 185 -5.88 -26.99 1.76
C GLU A 185 -4.68 -26.14 1.34
N ALA A 186 -3.82 -26.68 0.49
CA ALA A 186 -2.71 -25.95 -0.09
C ALA A 186 -3.20 -24.89 -1.09
N PHE A 187 -2.40 -23.85 -1.25
CA PHE A 187 -2.61 -22.84 -2.27
C PHE A 187 -1.78 -23.17 -3.50
N ASP A 188 -2.38 -23.02 -4.68
CA ASP A 188 -1.70 -23.15 -5.97
C ASP A 188 -0.82 -21.92 -6.27
N ILE A 189 -1.22 -20.76 -5.74
CA ILE A 189 -0.57 -19.46 -5.98
C ILE A 189 -0.40 -18.71 -4.66
N ILE A 190 0.80 -18.17 -4.43
CA ILE A 190 1.08 -17.22 -3.35
C ILE A 190 1.48 -15.88 -3.97
N SER A 191 0.72 -14.82 -3.69
CA SER A 191 1.06 -13.45 -4.09
C SER A 191 1.51 -12.65 -2.88
N CYS A 192 2.73 -12.10 -2.96
CA CYS A 192 3.40 -11.42 -1.86
C CYS A 192 4.14 -10.16 -2.36
N SER A 193 3.44 -9.23 -2.98
CA SER A 193 4.05 -8.10 -3.69
C SER A 193 4.46 -6.91 -2.80
N LEU A 194 3.94 -6.82 -1.56
CA LEU A 194 4.13 -5.62 -0.70
C LEU A 194 4.58 -5.93 0.73
N VAL A 195 4.54 -7.19 1.13
CA VAL A 195 4.71 -7.62 2.52
C VAL A 195 6.17 -7.59 2.95
N LEU A 196 7.08 -7.95 2.03
CA LEU A 196 8.51 -7.94 2.30
C LEU A 196 9.06 -6.52 2.53
N ASN A 197 8.30 -5.44 2.33
CA ASN A 197 8.79 -4.09 2.67
C ASN A 197 8.62 -3.71 4.15
N PHE A 198 7.86 -4.50 4.92
CA PHE A 198 7.51 -4.19 6.32
C PHE A 198 8.28 -5.00 7.35
N VAL A 199 8.90 -6.10 6.92
CA VAL A 199 9.67 -6.96 7.80
C VAL A 199 11.11 -6.46 7.89
N SER A 200 11.57 -6.20 9.11
CA SER A 200 12.79 -5.43 9.39
C SER A 200 14.07 -6.19 9.09
N THR A 201 14.04 -7.51 9.23
CA THR A 201 15.22 -8.37 9.15
C THR A 201 15.07 -9.47 8.11
N PRO A 202 16.18 -10.01 7.57
CA PRO A 202 16.13 -11.21 6.75
C PRO A 202 15.53 -12.42 7.48
N THR A 203 15.87 -12.61 8.75
CA THR A 203 15.37 -13.74 9.56
C THR A 203 13.86 -13.72 9.73
N GLU A 204 13.28 -12.55 10.03
CA GLU A 204 11.82 -12.41 10.13
C GLU A 204 11.12 -12.57 8.78
N ARG A 205 11.82 -12.50 7.64
CA ARG A 205 11.22 -12.70 6.30
C ARG A 205 11.07 -14.16 5.91
N GLY A 206 11.53 -15.08 6.77
CA GLY A 206 11.69 -16.50 6.45
C GLY A 206 13.12 -16.81 6.01
N THR A 207 13.61 -17.98 6.43
CA THR A 207 14.92 -18.56 6.09
C THR A 207 14.77 -19.68 5.08
#